data_AF-A0A367MBD6-F1
#
_entry.id   AF-A0A367MBD6-F1
#
_cell.length_a   1.000
_cell.length_b   1.000
_cell.length_c   1.000
_cell.angle_alpha   90.00
_cell.angle_beta   90.00
_cell.angle_gamma   90.00
#
_symmetry.space_group_name_H-M   'P 1'
#
loop_
_entity.id
_entity.type
_entity.pdbx_description
1 polymer ?
#
loop_
_entity_poly.entity_id
_entity_poly.type
_entity_poly.pdbx_seq_one_letter_code
_entity_poly.pdbx_strand_id
1 'polypeptide(L)'
;QALAVLGKTKLFELLAEDDEDLAALADGGTIAGLDLDDIDRMTSRELRKALRDLREDKEAQGRLLANTTENLQNTKLELEKTRRQVETMTADQRAAELRQEVTSMAYEVEVGIMGQLREGFAKLAEQAEEQGADHRAFQAALIVHLESLLEEVRNEFDLPAELGRDQAPDWVGADMAALDAQFADGVGA
;
A
#
# COMPACT_ATOMS: atom_id res chain seq x y z
N GLN A 1 48.25 -31.74 20.99
CA GLN A 1 47.68 -32.76 20.05
C GLN A 1 47.09 -32.11 18.78
N ALA A 2 47.58 -30.96 18.32
CA ALA A 2 47.03 -30.27 17.15
C ALA A 2 47.48 -30.85 15.80
N LEU A 3 48.70 -31.40 15.73
CA LEU A 3 49.32 -31.84 14.48
C LEU A 3 48.86 -33.21 13.99
N ALA A 4 48.33 -34.08 14.86
CA ALA A 4 47.90 -35.44 14.50
C ALA A 4 46.71 -35.50 13.52
N VAL A 5 46.14 -34.34 13.21
CA VAL A 5 44.93 -34.16 12.41
C VAL A 5 45.26 -33.80 10.95
N LEU A 6 46.53 -33.49 10.67
CA LEU A 6 47.06 -33.16 9.36
C LEU A 6 47.10 -34.39 8.44
N GLY A 7 46.98 -34.16 7.12
CA GLY A 7 47.08 -35.22 6.11
C GLY A 7 48.46 -35.89 6.10
N LYS A 8 48.51 -37.18 5.70
CA LYS A 8 49.74 -38.00 5.71
C LYS A 8 50.94 -37.33 5.04
N THR A 9 50.74 -36.68 3.89
CA THR A 9 51.82 -35.98 3.17
C THR A 9 52.42 -34.84 3.99
N LYS A 10 51.59 -34.02 4.65
CA LYS A 10 52.04 -32.90 5.48
C LYS A 10 52.72 -33.37 6.76
N LEU A 11 52.24 -34.48 7.34
CA LEU A 11 52.91 -35.12 8.48
C LEU A 11 54.31 -35.63 8.13
N PHE A 12 54.53 -36.10 6.90
CA PHE A 12 55.85 -36.54 6.45
C PHE A 12 56.83 -35.38 6.24
N GLU A 13 56.34 -34.22 5.81
CA GLU A 13 57.17 -33.01 5.69
C GLU A 13 57.55 -32.45 7.07
N LEU A 14 56.62 -32.44 8.03
CA LEU A 14 56.88 -31.96 9.39
C LEU A 14 57.82 -32.86 10.22
N LEU A 15 57.95 -34.15 9.86
CA LEU A 15 58.87 -35.08 10.53
C LEU A 15 60.36 -34.77 10.26
N ALA A 16 60.66 -33.94 9.27
CA ALA A 16 62.02 -33.54 8.93
C ALA A 16 62.47 -32.25 9.64
N GLU A 17 61.56 -31.56 10.33
CA GLU A 17 61.81 -30.30 11.03
C GLU A 17 62.20 -30.54 12.50
N ASP A 18 62.84 -29.54 13.12
CA ASP A 18 63.27 -29.62 14.51
C ASP A 18 62.16 -29.27 15.52
N ASP A 19 62.40 -29.61 16.78
CA ASP A 19 61.42 -29.46 17.87
C ASP A 19 61.11 -27.98 18.19
N GLU A 20 62.02 -27.05 17.86
CA GLU A 20 61.85 -25.61 18.10
C GLU A 20 60.91 -25.00 17.04
N ASP A 21 61.10 -25.37 15.77
CA ASP A 21 60.26 -24.96 14.64
C ASP A 21 58.84 -25.55 14.74
N LEU A 22 58.72 -26.80 15.18
CA LEU A 22 57.42 -27.44 15.43
C LEU A 22 56.63 -26.77 16.57
N ALA A 23 57.31 -26.27 17.61
CA ALA A 23 56.69 -25.53 18.70
C ALA A 23 56.23 -24.14 18.24
N ALA A 24 57.04 -23.44 17.44
CA ALA A 24 56.69 -22.15 16.87
C ALA A 24 55.44 -22.23 15.98
N LEU A 25 55.31 -23.26 15.14
CA LEU A 25 54.13 -23.49 14.30
C LEU A 25 52.85 -23.74 15.11
N ALA A 26 52.96 -24.50 16.21
CA ALA A 26 51.81 -24.84 17.05
C ALA A 26 51.19 -23.61 17.73
N ASP A 27 52.01 -22.59 18.01
CA ASP A 27 51.60 -21.29 18.56
C ASP A 27 51.21 -20.26 17.48
N GLY A 28 51.15 -20.67 16.20
CA GLY A 28 50.74 -19.83 15.08
C GLY A 28 51.87 -19.07 14.40
N GLY A 29 53.12 -19.44 14.66
CA GLY A 29 54.29 -19.02 13.89
C GLY A 29 54.44 -19.80 12.57
N THR A 30 55.57 -19.57 11.92
CA THR A 30 55.86 -19.99 10.54
C THR A 30 56.93 -21.09 10.54
N ILE A 31 56.80 -22.15 9.73
CA ILE A 31 57.91 -23.09 9.45
C ILE A 31 58.43 -22.83 8.04
N ALA A 32 59.74 -22.66 7.88
CA ALA A 32 60.39 -22.41 6.59
C ALA A 32 59.74 -21.30 5.72
N GLY A 33 59.13 -20.29 6.33
CA GLY A 33 58.44 -19.20 5.63
C GLY A 33 56.99 -19.49 5.21
N LEU A 34 56.40 -20.62 5.62
CA LEU A 34 55.02 -21.02 5.35
C LEU A 34 54.16 -21.00 6.62
N ASP A 35 53.07 -20.23 6.60
CA ASP A 35 52.03 -20.22 7.63
C ASP A 35 50.92 -21.21 7.26
N LEU A 36 50.45 -22.00 8.23
CA LEU A 36 49.25 -22.84 8.04
C LEU A 36 47.99 -21.98 8.16
N ASP A 37 47.22 -21.86 7.08
CA ASP A 37 45.93 -21.18 7.08
C ASP A 37 44.81 -22.03 7.72
N ASP A 38 43.60 -21.46 7.83
CA ASP A 38 42.47 -22.16 8.43
C ASP A 38 42.09 -23.45 7.69
N ILE A 39 42.29 -23.51 6.37
CA ILE A 39 42.02 -24.69 5.54
C ILE A 39 43.05 -25.78 5.82
N ASP A 40 44.32 -25.40 5.98
CA ASP A 40 45.43 -26.29 6.22
C ASP A 40 45.34 -26.99 7.58
N ARG A 41 44.70 -26.33 8.56
CA ARG A 41 44.44 -26.84 9.91
C ARG A 41 43.20 -27.75 9.98
N MET A 42 42.33 -27.72 8.96
CA MET A 42 41.10 -28.53 8.94
C MET A 42 41.35 -29.99 8.59
N THR A 43 40.59 -30.87 9.24
CA THR A 43 40.53 -32.29 8.87
C THR A 43 39.85 -32.47 7.51
N SER A 44 40.12 -33.59 6.84
CA SER A 44 39.37 -33.95 5.62
C SER A 44 37.85 -34.10 5.85
N ARG A 45 37.38 -34.31 7.09
CA ARG A 45 35.95 -34.36 7.42
C ARG A 45 35.37 -32.96 7.55
N GLU A 46 36.11 -32.04 8.14
CA GLU A 46 35.74 -30.62 8.30
C GLU A 46 35.71 -29.91 6.95
N LEU A 47 36.69 -30.14 6.07
CA LEU A 47 36.68 -29.62 4.70
C LEU A 47 35.48 -30.12 3.90
N ARG A 48 35.13 -31.41 4.01
CA ARG A 48 33.93 -31.96 3.36
C ARG A 48 32.64 -31.40 3.94
N LYS A 49 32.61 -31.08 5.23
CA LYS A 49 31.47 -30.43 5.88
C LYS A 49 31.34 -28.99 5.40
N ALA A 50 32.40 -28.19 5.50
CA ALA A 50 32.44 -26.80 5.02
C ALA A 50 32.06 -26.69 3.54
N LEU A 51 32.50 -27.63 2.69
CA LEU A 51 32.10 -27.66 1.28
C LEU A 51 30.61 -27.96 1.07
N ARG A 52 29.99 -28.79 1.92
CA ARG A 52 28.54 -29.03 1.86
C ARG A 52 27.77 -27.82 2.36
N ASP A 53 28.16 -27.28 3.51
CA ASP A 53 27.53 -26.10 4.11
C ASP A 53 27.59 -24.91 3.14
N LEU A 54 28.75 -24.66 2.50
CA LEU A 54 28.90 -23.60 1.49
C LEU A 54 28.03 -23.83 0.24
N ARG A 55 27.84 -25.09 -0.18
CA ARG A 55 26.96 -25.41 -1.31
C ARG A 55 25.50 -25.15 -0.95
N GLU A 56 25.08 -25.57 0.24
CA GLU A 56 23.73 -25.33 0.76
C GLU A 56 23.46 -23.83 0.92
N ASP A 57 24.39 -23.07 1.49
CA ASP A 57 24.29 -21.61 1.62
C ASP A 57 24.22 -20.91 0.27
N LYS A 58 25.05 -21.33 -0.70
CA LYS A 58 25.02 -20.78 -2.05
C LYS A 58 23.68 -21.07 -2.75
N GLU A 59 23.13 -22.28 -2.58
CA GLU A 59 21.81 -22.61 -3.09
C GLU A 59 20.72 -21.77 -2.43
N ALA A 60 20.77 -21.59 -1.11
CA ALA A 60 19.83 -20.76 -0.36
C ALA A 60 19.89 -19.29 -0.80
N GLN A 61 21.09 -18.72 -0.95
CA GLN A 61 21.31 -17.38 -1.49
C GLN A 61 20.80 -17.27 -2.93
N GLY A 62 21.04 -18.28 -3.77
CA GLY A 62 20.51 -18.33 -5.14
C GLY A 62 18.98 -18.27 -5.17
N ARG A 63 18.30 -19.00 -4.28
CA ARG A 63 16.83 -18.96 -4.15
C ARG A 63 16.32 -17.60 -3.67
N LEU A 64 16.98 -17.00 -2.68
CA LEU A 64 16.62 -15.66 -2.17
C LEU A 64 16.82 -14.58 -3.24
N LEU A 65 17.92 -14.63 -4.00
CA LEU A 65 18.17 -13.71 -5.10
C LEU A 65 17.13 -13.88 -6.22
N ALA A 66 16.75 -15.12 -6.55
CA ALA A 66 15.69 -15.36 -7.51
C ALA A 66 14.34 -14.77 -7.04
N ASN A 67 13.94 -15.05 -5.80
CA ASN A 67 12.68 -14.54 -5.25
C ASN A 67 12.66 -13.00 -5.13
N THR A 68 13.76 -12.39 -4.68
CA THR A 68 13.86 -10.92 -4.60
C THR A 68 13.87 -10.28 -5.98
N THR A 69 14.51 -10.90 -6.97
CA THR A 69 14.49 -10.42 -8.36
C THR A 69 13.08 -10.50 -8.95
N GLU A 70 12.38 -11.61 -8.74
CA GLU A 70 10.98 -11.79 -9.17
C GLU A 70 10.06 -10.75 -8.51
N ASN A 71 10.15 -10.59 -7.19
CA ASN A 71 9.38 -9.58 -6.47
C ASN A 71 9.68 -8.17 -6.98
N LEU A 72 10.95 -7.84 -7.21
CA LEU A 72 11.36 -6.55 -7.73
C LEU A 72 10.83 -6.31 -9.15
N GLN A 73 10.81 -7.34 -10.00
CA GLN A 73 10.21 -7.26 -11.34
C GLN A 73 8.70 -7.04 -11.24
N ASN A 74 8.00 -7.79 -10.38
CA ASN A 74 6.57 -7.64 -10.15
C ASN A 74 6.23 -6.23 -9.61
N THR A 75 6.96 -5.74 -8.61
CA THR A 75 6.76 -4.39 -8.07
C THR A 75 7.01 -3.31 -9.11
N LYS A 76 8.04 -3.45 -9.96
CA LYS A 76 8.28 -2.51 -11.07
C LYS A 76 7.14 -2.51 -12.08
N LEU A 77 6.63 -3.69 -12.42
CA LEU A 77 5.51 -3.82 -13.35
C LEU A 77 4.23 -3.16 -12.80
N GLU A 78 3.89 -3.43 -11.54
CA GLU A 78 2.73 -2.81 -10.89
C GLU A 78 2.91 -1.30 -10.75
N LEU A 79 4.10 -0.82 -10.37
CA LEU A 79 4.40 0.60 -10.32
C LEU A 79 4.24 1.26 -11.69
N GLU A 80 4.71 0.64 -12.77
CA GLU A 80 4.51 1.14 -14.13
C GLU A 80 3.03 1.12 -14.54
N LYS A 81 2.26 0.11 -14.17
CA LYS A 81 0.81 0.05 -14.44
C LYS A 81 0.06 1.17 -13.72
N THR A 82 0.29 1.33 -12.41
CA THR A 82 -0.33 2.40 -11.62
C THR A 82 0.10 3.77 -12.12
N ARG A 83 1.40 3.95 -12.43
CA ARG A 83 1.90 5.19 -13.02
C ARG A 83 1.24 5.47 -14.37
N ARG A 84 1.13 4.47 -15.25
CA ARG A 84 0.41 4.62 -16.52
C ARG A 84 -1.05 4.95 -16.28
N GLN A 85 -1.75 4.30 -15.36
CA GLN A 85 -3.13 4.64 -15.02
C GLN A 85 -3.26 6.11 -14.60
N VAL A 86 -2.41 6.58 -13.69
CA VAL A 86 -2.37 7.98 -13.23
C VAL A 86 -1.98 8.95 -14.36
N GLU A 87 -1.03 8.58 -15.23
CA GLU A 87 -0.63 9.37 -16.40
C GLU A 87 -1.70 9.38 -17.51
N THR A 88 -2.47 8.30 -17.65
CA THR A 88 -3.55 8.15 -18.64
C THR A 88 -4.86 8.75 -18.17
N MET A 89 -5.05 8.96 -16.86
CA MET A 89 -6.16 9.73 -16.33
C MET A 89 -5.98 11.20 -16.69
N THR A 90 -6.64 11.62 -17.77
CA THR A 90 -6.62 13.01 -18.21
C THR A 90 -7.16 13.90 -17.09
N ALA A 91 -6.78 15.19 -17.10
CA ALA A 91 -7.33 16.15 -16.14
C ALA A 91 -8.87 16.15 -16.14
N ASP A 92 -9.47 15.89 -17.31
CA ASP A 92 -10.92 15.77 -17.49
C ASP A 92 -11.53 14.56 -16.76
N GLN A 93 -10.85 13.40 -16.76
CA GLN A 93 -11.31 12.20 -16.04
C GLN A 93 -11.23 12.39 -14.53
N ARG A 94 -10.14 12.99 -14.02
CA ARG A 94 -10.04 13.32 -12.59
C ARG A 94 -11.10 14.34 -12.16
N ALA A 95 -11.41 15.29 -13.03
CA ALA A 95 -12.49 16.24 -12.77
C ALA A 95 -13.88 15.57 -12.80
N ALA A 96 -14.10 14.58 -13.68
CA ALA A 96 -15.34 13.81 -13.74
C ALA A 96 -15.56 12.97 -12.47
N GLU A 97 -14.52 12.27 -11.99
CA GLU A 97 -14.61 11.51 -10.73
C GLU A 97 -14.90 12.42 -9.53
N LEU A 98 -14.23 13.56 -9.44
CA LEU A 98 -14.50 14.53 -8.36
C LEU A 98 -15.93 15.06 -8.43
N ARG A 99 -16.48 15.33 -9.63
CA ARG A 99 -17.88 15.72 -9.80
C ARG A 99 -18.84 14.61 -9.38
N GLN A 100 -18.54 13.36 -9.70
CA GLN A 100 -19.33 12.21 -9.26
C GLN A 100 -19.34 12.12 -7.72
N GLU A 101 -18.20 12.28 -7.08
CA GLU A 101 -18.08 12.28 -5.62
C GLU A 101 -18.92 13.38 -4.98
N VAL A 102 -18.78 14.63 -5.45
CA VAL A 102 -19.57 15.78 -4.96
C VAL A 102 -21.07 15.58 -5.21
N THR A 103 -21.46 14.98 -6.34
CA THR A 103 -22.86 14.65 -6.64
C THR A 103 -23.42 13.63 -5.66
N SER A 104 -22.64 12.61 -5.30
CA SER A 104 -23.03 11.62 -4.27
C SER A 104 -23.25 12.29 -2.91
N MET A 105 -22.37 13.22 -2.50
CA MET A 105 -22.55 13.95 -1.24
C MET A 105 -23.82 14.80 -1.24
N ALA A 106 -24.13 15.49 -2.35
CA ALA A 106 -25.36 16.26 -2.48
C ALA A 106 -26.61 15.38 -2.38
N TYR A 107 -26.59 14.20 -3.00
CA TYR A 107 -27.68 13.24 -2.94
C TYR A 107 -27.93 12.74 -1.51
N GLU A 108 -26.89 12.47 -0.73
CA GLU A 108 -27.04 12.06 0.68
C GLU A 108 -27.74 13.14 1.52
N VAL A 109 -27.39 14.42 1.31
CA VAL A 109 -28.08 15.55 1.96
C VAL A 109 -29.55 15.61 1.55
N GLU A 110 -29.85 15.45 0.26
CA GLU A 110 -31.23 15.43 -0.26
C GLU A 110 -32.06 14.31 0.38
N VAL A 111 -31.50 13.09 0.48
CA VAL A 111 -32.15 11.95 1.14
C VAL A 111 -32.41 12.25 2.62
N GLY A 112 -31.47 12.89 3.31
CA GLY A 112 -31.65 13.32 4.70
C GLY A 112 -32.81 14.31 4.87
N ILE A 113 -32.93 15.30 3.98
CA ILE A 113 -34.00 16.29 4.00
C ILE A 113 -35.35 15.65 3.65
N MET A 114 -35.43 14.90 2.55
CA MET A 114 -36.68 14.35 2.04
C MET A 114 -37.18 13.14 2.84
N GLY A 115 -36.27 12.40 3.46
CA GLY A 115 -36.58 11.26 4.33
C GLY A 115 -36.68 11.67 5.79
N GLN A 116 -35.53 11.82 6.46
CA GLN A 116 -35.46 11.92 7.93
C GLN A 116 -36.11 13.19 8.47
N LEU A 117 -35.80 14.35 7.87
CA LEU A 117 -36.34 15.63 8.34
C LEU A 117 -37.86 15.69 8.13
N ARG A 118 -38.34 15.28 6.94
CA ARG A 118 -39.78 15.20 6.63
C ARG A 118 -40.53 14.27 7.57
N GLU A 119 -39.98 13.08 7.85
CA GLU A 119 -40.57 12.14 8.81
C GLU A 119 -40.61 12.73 10.22
N GLY A 120 -39.53 13.40 10.65
CA GLY A 120 -39.50 14.10 11.94
C GLY A 120 -40.56 15.20 12.04
N PHE A 121 -40.77 15.96 10.97
CA PHE A 121 -41.83 16.98 10.92
C PHE A 121 -43.23 16.37 10.96
N ALA A 122 -43.44 15.25 10.27
CA ALA A 122 -44.72 14.52 10.32
C ALA A 122 -45.04 14.04 11.74
N LYS A 123 -44.06 13.48 12.46
CA LYS A 123 -44.22 13.07 13.87
C LYS A 123 -44.57 14.25 14.79
N LEU A 124 -43.93 15.41 14.59
CA LEU A 124 -44.27 16.62 15.32
C LEU A 124 -45.70 17.10 15.02
N ALA A 125 -46.17 16.97 13.78
CA ALA A 125 -47.53 17.32 13.41
C ALA A 125 -48.56 16.36 14.07
N GLU A 126 -48.28 15.06 14.08
CA GLU A 126 -49.12 14.06 14.76
C GLU A 126 -49.21 14.34 16.27
N GLN A 127 -48.07 14.60 16.94
CA GLN A 127 -48.05 14.98 18.35
C GLN A 127 -48.83 16.28 18.62
N ALA A 128 -48.75 17.26 17.71
CA ALA A 128 -49.49 18.52 17.82
C ALA A 128 -51.01 18.31 17.80
N GLU A 129 -51.50 17.35 17.02
CA GLU A 129 -52.92 16.96 16.98
C GLU A 129 -53.36 16.28 18.29
N GLU A 130 -52.51 15.46 18.89
CA GLU A 130 -52.81 14.74 20.14
C GLU A 130 -52.73 15.62 21.39
N GLN A 131 -51.75 16.54 21.44
CA GLN A 131 -51.38 17.28 22.66
C GLN A 131 -51.67 18.79 22.57
N GLY A 132 -52.10 19.27 21.40
CA GLY A 132 -52.53 20.65 21.17
C GLY A 132 -51.42 21.70 21.07
N ALA A 133 -50.15 21.30 20.92
CA ALA A 133 -49.01 22.20 20.80
C ALA A 133 -48.62 22.44 19.32
N ASP A 134 -48.74 23.67 18.83
CA ASP A 134 -48.36 24.00 17.45
C ASP A 134 -46.83 24.11 17.29
N HIS A 135 -46.24 23.20 16.52
CA HIS A 135 -44.80 23.15 16.26
C HIS A 135 -44.36 23.82 14.95
N ARG A 136 -45.27 24.42 14.18
CA ARG A 136 -44.95 24.98 12.85
C ARG A 136 -43.89 26.09 12.88
N ALA A 137 -43.89 26.91 13.93
CA ALA A 137 -42.86 27.96 14.09
C ALA A 137 -41.45 27.38 14.28
N PHE A 138 -41.34 26.28 15.03
CA PHE A 138 -40.07 25.57 15.22
C PHE A 138 -39.60 24.90 13.92
N GLN A 139 -40.52 24.23 13.20
CA GLN A 139 -40.24 23.64 11.90
C GLN A 139 -39.75 24.69 10.89
N ALA A 140 -40.44 25.84 10.82
CA ALA A 140 -40.03 26.95 9.96
C ALA A 140 -38.65 27.49 10.32
N ALA A 141 -38.33 27.64 11.61
CA ALA A 141 -37.00 28.09 12.04
C ALA A 141 -35.87 27.14 11.62
N LEU A 142 -36.11 25.82 11.65
CA LEU A 142 -35.16 24.84 11.15
C LEU A 142 -34.94 24.95 9.63
N ILE A 143 -36.01 25.15 8.85
CA ILE A 143 -35.89 25.36 7.40
C ILE A 143 -35.11 26.64 7.08
N VAL A 144 -35.44 27.76 7.73
CA VAL A 144 -34.72 29.03 7.56
C VAL A 144 -33.22 28.88 7.87
N HIS A 145 -32.87 28.08 8.88
CA HIS A 145 -31.48 27.81 9.19
C HIS A 145 -30.77 27.01 8.08
N LEU A 146 -31.40 25.96 7.56
CA LEU A 146 -30.85 25.17 6.44
C LEU A 146 -30.70 26.01 5.18
N GLU A 147 -31.67 26.87 4.87
CA GLU A 147 -31.58 27.83 3.76
C GLU A 147 -30.41 28.80 3.94
N SER A 148 -30.15 29.26 5.17
CA SER A 148 -29.02 30.14 5.47
C SER A 148 -27.67 29.43 5.24
N LEU A 149 -27.55 28.16 5.62
CA LEU A 149 -26.34 27.37 5.36
C LEU A 149 -26.10 27.18 3.86
N LEU A 150 -27.16 26.93 3.08
CA LEU A 150 -27.06 26.83 1.63
C LEU A 150 -26.67 28.17 0.99
N GLU A 151 -27.17 29.28 1.54
CA GLU A 151 -26.80 30.63 1.10
C GLU A 151 -25.33 30.96 1.44
N GLU A 152 -24.82 30.52 2.59
CA GLU A 152 -23.40 30.66 2.94
C GLU A 152 -22.51 29.91 1.93
N VAL A 153 -22.84 28.65 1.61
CA VAL A 153 -22.11 27.86 0.60
C VAL A 153 -22.22 28.53 -0.78
N ARG A 154 -23.39 29.02 -1.17
CA ARG A 154 -23.57 29.75 -2.44
C ARG A 154 -22.63 30.96 -2.52
N ASN A 155 -22.57 31.75 -1.46
CA ASN A 155 -21.73 32.95 -1.40
C ASN A 155 -20.24 32.62 -1.34
N GLU A 156 -19.84 31.54 -0.65
CA GLU A 156 -18.44 31.10 -0.59
C GLU A 156 -17.87 30.76 -1.98
N PHE A 157 -18.70 30.19 -2.85
CA PHE A 157 -18.31 29.77 -4.20
C PHE A 157 -18.79 30.71 -5.31
N ASP A 158 -19.27 31.92 -4.98
CA ASP A 158 -19.81 32.92 -5.92
C ASP A 158 -20.84 32.34 -6.91
N LEU A 159 -21.69 31.42 -6.44
CA LEU A 159 -22.66 30.71 -7.28
C LEU A 159 -23.92 31.56 -7.52
N PRO A 160 -24.51 31.51 -8.73
CA PRO A 160 -25.75 32.22 -9.01
C PRO A 160 -26.93 31.59 -8.24
N ALA A 161 -27.91 32.41 -7.85
CA ALA A 161 -29.12 31.93 -7.18
C ALA A 161 -30.05 31.11 -8.12
N GLU A 162 -29.98 31.36 -9.42
CA GLU A 162 -30.72 30.65 -10.46
C GLU A 162 -29.80 30.33 -11.64
N LEU A 163 -29.86 29.09 -12.13
CA LEU A 163 -29.23 28.70 -13.38
C LEU A 163 -30.18 29.00 -14.54
N GLY A 164 -29.74 29.82 -15.50
CA GLY A 164 -30.49 30.05 -16.74
C GLY A 164 -30.50 28.78 -17.62
N ARG A 165 -31.52 28.63 -18.47
CA ARG A 165 -31.67 27.44 -19.35
C ARG A 165 -30.47 27.16 -20.26
N ASP A 166 -29.70 28.19 -20.61
CA ASP A 166 -28.51 28.09 -21.48
C ASP A 166 -27.18 28.05 -20.70
N GLN A 167 -27.23 27.90 -19.37
CA GLN A 167 -26.05 27.89 -18.49
C GLN A 167 -25.62 26.48 -18.07
N ALA A 168 -26.13 25.42 -18.72
CA ALA A 168 -25.67 24.07 -18.48
C ALA A 168 -24.19 23.94 -18.90
N PRO A 169 -23.28 23.55 -18.00
CA PRO A 169 -21.87 23.38 -18.37
C PRO A 169 -21.69 22.35 -19.48
N ASP A 170 -20.73 22.59 -20.37
CA ASP A 170 -20.47 21.75 -21.56
C ASP A 170 -20.18 20.27 -21.24
N TRP A 171 -19.72 19.98 -20.02
CA TRP A 171 -19.43 18.62 -19.54
C TRP A 171 -20.68 17.85 -19.03
N VAL A 172 -21.80 18.53 -18.75
CA VAL A 172 -23.03 17.90 -18.21
C VAL A 172 -23.63 16.92 -19.21
N GLY A 173 -23.52 17.18 -20.52
CA GLY A 173 -23.99 16.26 -21.55
C GLY A 173 -23.20 14.94 -21.64
N ALA A 174 -21.96 14.90 -21.16
CA ALA A 174 -21.10 13.72 -21.18
C ALA A 174 -21.17 12.92 -19.87
N ASP A 175 -21.22 13.61 -18.73
CA ASP A 175 -21.18 12.96 -17.40
C ASP A 175 -22.55 12.44 -16.93
N MET A 176 -23.66 13.14 -17.22
CA MET A 176 -25.00 12.67 -16.86
C MET A 176 -25.39 11.40 -17.63
N ALA A 177 -24.99 11.29 -18.90
CA ALA A 177 -25.21 10.09 -19.70
C ALA A 177 -24.42 8.88 -19.17
N ALA A 178 -23.25 9.11 -18.57
CA ALA A 178 -22.44 8.06 -17.95
C ALA A 178 -22.99 7.62 -16.59
N LEU A 179 -23.47 8.56 -15.77
CA LEU A 179 -24.18 8.27 -14.52
C LEU A 179 -25.49 7.52 -14.79
N ASP A 180 -26.32 7.99 -15.73
CA ASP A 180 -27.57 7.33 -16.12
C ASP A 180 -27.34 5.89 -16.61
N ALA A 181 -26.26 5.64 -17.36
CA ALA A 181 -25.89 4.30 -17.81
C ALA A 181 -25.43 3.39 -16.65
N GLN A 182 -24.76 3.93 -15.63
CA GLN A 182 -24.28 3.19 -14.46
C GLN A 182 -25.43 2.77 -13.53
N PHE A 183 -26.54 3.53 -13.53
CA PHE A 183 -27.75 3.19 -12.77
C PHE A 183 -28.75 2.32 -13.55
N ALA A 184 -28.67 2.28 -14.89
CA ALA A 184 -29.48 1.38 -15.70
C ALA A 184 -29.07 -0.10 -15.56
N ASP A 185 -27.78 -0.39 -15.30
CA ASP A 185 -27.26 -1.75 -15.09
C ASP A 185 -27.47 -2.29 -13.65
N GLY A 186 -27.88 -1.43 -12.71
CA GLY A 186 -28.07 -1.79 -11.29
C GLY A 186 -29.48 -2.28 -10.89
N VAL A 187 -30.46 -2.22 -11.80
CA VAL A 187 -31.86 -2.60 -11.52
C VAL A 187 -32.28 -3.89 -12.25
N GLY A 188 -31.31 -4.63 -12.79
CA GLY A 188 -31.55 -5.86 -13.56
C GLY A 188 -30.77 -7.08 -13.06
N ALA A 189 -31.00 -7.52 -11.83
CA ALA A 189 -30.68 -8.89 -11.38
C ALA A 189 -31.61 -9.33 -10.24
#